data_AF-A0A7C0XRL1-F1
#
_entry.id   AF-A0A7C0XRL1-F1
#
_cell.length_a   1.000
_cell.length_b   1.000
_cell.length_c   1.000
_cell.angle_alpha   90.00
_cell.angle_beta   90.00
_cell.angle_gamma   90.00
#
_symmetry.space_group_name_H-M   'P 1'
#
loop_
_entity.id
_entity.type
_entity.pdbx_description
1 polymer ?
#
loop_
_entity_poly.entity_id
_entity_poly.type
_entity_poly.pdbx_seq_one_letter_code
_entity_poly.pdbx_strand_id
1 'polypeptide(L)'
;YRIHIFLYFIFLPFLLKIFPYEGSVKLLVFSILLGAFYSFFPDIDARDSKVRKFVNIVLFITILFSMSVYLLEHSTYALGIGIVSFVFYLFLQNVRHRGFFHSFLSCLLFSCPLIFISYQTFILGFYGYFLHIIVDYIYSKTK
;
A
#
# COMPACT_ATOMS: atom_id res chain seq x y z
N TYR A 1 -0.89 4.28 -11.99
CA TYR A 1 -1.75 3.07 -11.79
C TYR A 1 -1.74 1.99 -12.90
N ARG A 2 -2.38 2.14 -14.09
CA ARG A 2 -2.59 0.99 -15.02
C ARG A 2 -1.31 0.29 -15.50
N ILE A 3 -0.27 1.06 -15.81
CA ILE A 3 0.99 0.52 -16.32
C ILE A 3 1.74 -0.31 -15.26
N HIS A 4 1.69 0.09 -13.97
CA HIS A 4 2.40 -0.63 -12.90
C HIS A 4 1.77 -2.01 -12.64
N ILE A 5 0.43 -2.11 -12.63
CA ILE A 5 -0.27 -3.40 -12.52
C ILE A 5 0.09 -4.30 -13.70
N PHE A 6 0.06 -3.74 -14.91
CA PHE A 6 0.33 -4.49 -16.12
C PHE A 6 1.75 -5.07 -16.09
N LEU A 7 2.73 -4.24 -15.74
CA LEU A 7 4.12 -4.67 -15.58
C LEU A 7 4.28 -5.66 -14.42
N TYR A 8 3.51 -5.51 -13.34
CA TYR A 8 3.50 -6.46 -12.22
C TYR A 8 3.16 -7.87 -12.70
N PHE A 9 2.06 -8.03 -13.44
CA PHE A 9 1.66 -9.34 -13.95
C PHE A 9 2.58 -9.87 -15.06
N ILE A 10 3.18 -8.99 -15.87
CA ILE A 10 4.14 -9.41 -16.90
C ILE A 10 5.39 -10.03 -16.30
N PHE A 11 5.99 -9.40 -15.29
CA PHE A 11 7.24 -9.93 -14.71
C PHE A 11 7.01 -10.93 -13.57
N LEU A 12 5.78 -11.11 -13.10
CA LEU A 12 5.44 -12.07 -12.04
C LEU A 12 5.94 -13.50 -12.31
N PRO A 13 5.81 -14.11 -13.51
CA PRO A 13 6.33 -15.46 -13.76
C PRO A 13 7.85 -15.56 -13.58
N PHE A 14 8.59 -14.52 -13.93
CA PHE A 14 10.05 -14.48 -13.74
C PHE A 14 10.39 -14.44 -12.25
N LEU A 15 9.65 -13.63 -11.47
CA LEU A 15 9.84 -13.57 -10.03
C LEU A 15 9.55 -14.92 -9.37
N LEU A 16 8.45 -15.59 -9.74
CA LEU A 16 8.09 -16.91 -9.20
C LEU A 16 9.08 -18.01 -9.61
N LYS A 17 9.83 -17.83 -10.70
CA LYS A 17 10.94 -18.72 -11.06
C LYS A 17 12.17 -18.54 -10.16
N ILE A 18 12.44 -17.31 -9.73
CA ILE A 18 13.58 -16.97 -8.84
C ILE A 18 13.24 -17.31 -7.38
N PHE A 19 12.01 -17.02 -6.97
CA PHE A 19 11.47 -17.28 -5.64
C PHE A 19 10.31 -18.27 -5.75
N PRO A 20 10.60 -19.59 -5.86
CA PRO A 20 9.57 -20.60 -5.97
C PRO A 20 8.65 -20.57 -4.76
N TYR A 21 7.36 -20.74 -5.03
CA TYR A 21 6.33 -20.72 -4.00
C TYR A 21 6.10 -22.13 -3.46
N GLU A 22 6.22 -22.30 -2.14
CA GLU A 22 6.14 -23.60 -1.46
C GLU A 22 4.87 -23.78 -0.62
N GLY A 23 3.96 -22.80 -0.61
CA GLY A 23 2.73 -22.83 0.19
C GLY A 23 1.50 -23.36 -0.54
N SER A 24 0.31 -23.03 -0.02
CA SER A 24 -0.97 -23.37 -0.67
C SER A 24 -1.30 -22.44 -1.84
N VAL A 25 -1.96 -22.97 -2.88
CA VAL A 25 -2.43 -22.18 -4.03
C VAL A 25 -3.32 -21.00 -3.58
N LYS A 26 -4.14 -21.17 -2.54
CA LYS A 26 -4.98 -20.10 -2.00
C LYS A 26 -4.15 -18.93 -1.49
N LEU A 27 -3.10 -19.22 -0.72
CA LEU A 27 -2.20 -18.20 -0.20
C LEU A 27 -1.39 -17.56 -1.33
N LEU A 28 -0.95 -18.32 -2.34
CA LEU A 28 -0.30 -17.73 -3.53
C LEU A 28 -1.19 -16.71 -4.23
N VAL A 29 -2.44 -17.08 -4.53
CA VAL A 29 -3.41 -16.18 -5.18
C VAL A 29 -3.63 -14.94 -4.34
N PHE A 30 -3.82 -15.10 -3.02
CA PHE A 30 -3.93 -13.99 -2.09
C PHE A 30 -2.70 -13.07 -2.14
N SER A 31 -1.49 -13.62 -2.08
CA SER A 31 -0.24 -12.86 -2.10
C SER A 31 -0.02 -12.14 -3.44
N ILE A 32 -0.42 -12.73 -4.56
CA ILE A 32 -0.36 -12.08 -5.89
C ILE A 32 -1.30 -10.88 -5.93
N LEU A 33 -2.55 -11.05 -5.49
CA LEU A 33 -3.54 -9.97 -5.47
C LEU A 33 -3.09 -8.85 -4.52
N LEU A 34 -2.55 -9.21 -3.35
CA LEU A 34 -2.02 -8.26 -2.40
C LEU A 34 -0.79 -7.52 -2.96
N GLY A 35 0.12 -8.22 -3.65
CA GLY A 35 1.26 -7.60 -4.30
C GLY A 35 0.86 -6.63 -5.42
N ALA A 36 -0.14 -7.00 -6.22
CA ALA A 36 -0.73 -6.10 -7.20
C ALA A 36 -1.35 -4.86 -6.53
N PHE A 37 -2.02 -5.03 -5.39
CA PHE A 37 -2.55 -3.91 -4.61
C PHE A 37 -1.43 -2.99 -4.09
N TYR A 38 -0.31 -3.57 -3.64
CA TYR A 38 0.86 -2.81 -3.19
C TYR A 38 1.52 -1.97 -4.29
N SER A 39 1.32 -2.31 -5.57
CA SER A 39 1.74 -1.45 -6.69
C SER A 39 1.03 -0.09 -6.73
N PHE A 40 -0.09 0.07 -6.02
CA PHE A 40 -0.81 1.35 -5.91
C PHE A 40 -0.41 2.19 -4.70
N PHE A 41 0.30 1.59 -3.75
CA PHE A 41 0.59 2.24 -2.47
C PHE A 41 1.35 3.56 -2.63
N PRO A 42 2.33 3.67 -3.55
CA PRO A 42 3.02 4.95 -3.78
C PRO A 42 2.08 6.06 -4.25
N ASP A 43 1.05 5.73 -5.06
CA ASP A 43 0.09 6.69 -5.61
C ASP A 43 -0.77 7.37 -4.51
N ILE A 44 -0.71 6.92 -3.24
CA ILE A 44 -1.39 7.57 -2.11
C ILE A 44 -0.91 9.03 -1.91
N ASP A 45 0.33 9.34 -2.28
CA ASP A 45 0.89 10.69 -2.12
C ASP A 45 0.41 11.69 -3.21
N ALA A 46 -0.11 11.20 -4.33
CA ALA A 46 -0.57 12.01 -5.45
C ALA A 46 -1.97 12.61 -5.18
N ARG A 47 -2.07 13.94 -5.11
CA ARG A 47 -3.31 14.69 -4.76
C ARG A 47 -4.54 14.25 -5.56
N ASP A 48 -4.36 14.03 -6.87
CA ASP A 48 -5.45 13.72 -7.77
C ASP A 48 -5.65 12.22 -8.03
N SER A 49 -4.88 11.35 -7.37
CA SER A 49 -5.01 9.90 -7.58
C SER A 49 -6.32 9.36 -7.01
N LYS A 50 -6.89 8.38 -7.71
CA LYS A 50 -8.06 7.64 -7.24
C LYS A 50 -7.77 6.92 -5.92
N VAL A 51 -6.52 6.46 -5.75
CA VAL A 51 -6.06 5.77 -4.54
C VAL A 51 -6.12 6.71 -3.34
N ARG A 52 -5.57 7.93 -3.45
CA ARG A 52 -5.62 8.93 -2.38
C ARG A 52 -7.06 9.32 -2.03
N LYS A 53 -7.92 9.52 -3.02
CA LYS A 53 -9.35 9.84 -2.79
C LYS A 53 -10.04 8.70 -2.02
N PHE A 54 -9.80 7.46 -2.42
CA PHE A 54 -10.33 6.29 -1.73
C PHE A 54 -9.82 6.19 -0.28
N VAL A 55 -8.51 6.33 -0.07
CA VAL A 55 -7.90 6.30 1.28
C VAL A 55 -8.47 7.42 2.16
N ASN A 56 -8.62 8.64 1.64
CA ASN A 56 -9.22 9.74 2.38
C ASN A 56 -10.68 9.46 2.79
N ILE A 57 -11.47 8.84 1.92
CA ILE A 57 -12.85 8.43 2.24
C ILE A 57 -12.85 7.39 3.36
N VAL A 58 -12.00 6.36 3.25
CA VAL A 58 -11.87 5.31 4.27
C VAL A 58 -11.45 5.91 5.61
N LEU A 59 -10.44 6.78 5.63
CA LEU A 59 -10.00 7.47 6.85
C LEU A 59 -11.12 8.31 7.46
N PHE A 60 -11.85 9.08 6.64
CA PHE A 60 -12.95 9.90 7.11
C PHE A 60 -14.07 9.07 7.73
N ILE A 61 -14.48 7.97 7.07
CA ILE A 61 -15.48 7.03 7.61
C ILE A 61 -14.98 6.41 8.91
N THR A 62 -13.73 5.97 8.97
CA THR A 62 -13.13 5.40 10.18
C THR A 62 -13.13 6.42 11.32
N ILE A 63 -12.79 7.68 11.07
CA ILE A 63 -12.83 8.74 12.08
C ILE A 63 -14.25 8.91 12.62
N LEU A 64 -15.25 9.05 11.73
CA LEU A 64 -16.64 9.21 12.15
C LEU A 64 -17.12 8.01 12.97
N PHE A 65 -16.88 6.81 12.47
CA PHE A 65 -17.28 5.58 13.15
C PHE A 65 -16.59 5.43 14.51
N SER A 66 -15.28 5.67 14.59
CA SER A 66 -14.51 5.67 15.83
C SER A 66 -15.05 6.67 16.85
N MET A 67 -15.42 7.88 16.42
CA MET A 67 -16.03 8.88 17.31
C MET A 67 -17.41 8.43 17.79
N SER A 68 -18.25 7.89 16.90
CA SER A 68 -19.57 7.37 17.29
C SER A 68 -19.45 6.24 18.33
N VAL A 69 -18.54 5.30 18.13
CA VAL A 69 -18.29 4.21 19.09
C VAL A 69 -17.78 4.77 20.43
N TYR A 70 -16.88 5.75 20.40
CA TYR A 70 -16.43 6.39 21.64
C TYR A 70 -17.57 7.10 22.39
N LEU A 71 -18.49 7.77 21.68
CA LEU A 71 -19.62 8.47 22.30
C LEU A 71 -20.65 7.52 22.91
N LEU A 72 -20.82 6.32 22.34
CA LEU A 72 -21.79 5.33 22.81
C LEU A 72 -21.23 4.43 23.91
N GLU A 73 -19.99 3.97 23.74
CA GLU A 73 -19.39 2.91 24.55
C GLU A 73 -18.21 3.41 25.42
N HIS A 74 -17.85 4.69 25.32
CA HIS A 74 -16.67 5.27 25.98
C HIS A 74 -15.36 4.50 25.73
N SER A 75 -15.27 3.79 24.59
CA SER A 75 -14.12 2.98 24.24
C SER A 75 -12.91 3.85 23.85
N THR A 76 -11.90 3.88 24.72
CA THR A 76 -10.64 4.60 24.47
C THR A 76 -9.86 4.03 23.29
N TYR A 77 -10.02 2.73 22.99
CA TYR A 77 -9.45 2.12 21.79
C TYR A 77 -10.05 2.71 20.51
N ALA A 78 -11.37 2.88 20.46
CA ALA A 78 -12.03 3.48 19.31
C ALA A 78 -11.57 4.93 19.11
N LEU A 79 -11.47 5.70 20.21
CA LEU A 79 -10.91 7.05 20.19
C LEU A 79 -9.47 7.06 19.64
N GLY A 80 -8.61 6.15 20.10
CA GLY A 80 -7.23 6.01 19.62
C GLY A 80 -7.14 5.75 18.12
N ILE A 81 -7.96 4.82 17.59
CA ILE A 81 -8.04 4.56 16.14
C ILE A 81 -8.47 5.81 15.38
N GLY A 82 -9.45 6.55 15.89
CA GLY A 82 -9.90 7.80 15.30
C GLY A 82 -8.80 8.86 15.25
N ILE A 83 -8.07 9.04 16.34
CA ILE A 83 -6.94 9.99 16.43
C ILE A 83 -5.83 9.62 15.44
N VAL A 84 -5.40 8.35 15.41
CA VAL A 84 -4.36 7.89 14.47
C VAL A 84 -4.82 8.11 13.02
N SER A 85 -6.07 7.79 12.71
CA SER A 85 -6.65 8.00 11.39
C SER A 85 -6.71 9.48 11.00
N PHE A 86 -7.06 10.36 11.95
CA PHE A 86 -7.09 11.80 11.74
C PHE A 86 -5.69 12.39 11.51
N VAL A 87 -4.71 12.01 12.33
CA VAL A 87 -3.31 12.42 12.16
C VAL A 87 -2.80 11.97 10.79
N PHE A 88 -3.08 10.73 10.39
CA PHE A 88 -2.68 10.22 9.09
C PHE A 88 -3.38 10.95 7.94
N TYR A 89 -4.67 11.26 8.07
CA TYR A 89 -5.41 12.07 7.10
C TYR A 89 -4.76 13.45 6.89
N LEU A 90 -4.39 14.13 7.99
CA LEU A 90 -3.70 15.43 7.93
C LEU A 90 -2.30 15.31 7.31
N PHE A 91 -1.56 14.25 7.64
CA PHE A 91 -0.27 13.95 7.03
C PHE A 91 -0.39 13.82 5.51
N LEU A 92 -1.40 13.06 5.03
CA LEU A 92 -1.64 12.91 3.59
C LEU A 92 -1.96 14.23 2.88
N GLN A 93 -2.54 15.22 3.56
CA GLN A 93 -2.77 16.54 2.94
C GLN A 93 -1.47 17.28 2.62
N ASN A 94 -0.44 17.06 3.42
CA ASN A 94 0.83 17.79 3.35
C ASN A 94 1.95 16.99 2.67
N VAL A 95 1.77 15.69 2.43
CA VAL A 95 2.79 14.88 1.78
C VAL A 95 3.04 15.34 0.34
N ARG A 96 4.33 15.50 0.00
CA ARG A 96 4.77 15.81 -1.35
C ARG A 96 4.72 14.55 -2.22
N HIS A 97 4.15 14.67 -3.42
CA HIS A 97 4.19 13.61 -4.42
C HIS A 97 5.64 13.30 -4.82
N ARG A 98 5.97 12.00 -4.92
CA ARG A 98 7.33 11.48 -5.13
C ARG A 98 8.30 11.78 -3.99
N GLY A 99 7.76 11.98 -2.79
CA GLY A 99 8.53 12.13 -1.55
C GLY A 99 8.75 10.79 -0.87
N PHE A 100 8.41 10.72 0.42
CA PHE A 100 8.59 9.52 1.25
C PHE A 100 8.03 8.25 0.60
N PHE A 101 6.81 8.28 0.04
CA PHE A 101 6.15 7.11 -0.57
C PHE A 101 6.83 6.58 -1.84
N HIS A 102 7.75 7.32 -2.45
CA HIS A 102 8.53 6.86 -3.60
C HIS A 102 9.99 6.57 -3.24
N SER A 103 10.26 6.34 -1.95
CA SER A 103 11.59 5.97 -1.45
C SER A 103 11.74 4.47 -1.26
N PHE A 104 12.95 3.95 -1.44
CA PHE A 104 13.28 2.55 -1.11
C PHE A 104 12.95 2.21 0.36
N LEU A 105 13.18 3.17 1.27
CA LEU A 105 12.84 3.01 2.68
C LEU A 105 11.34 2.77 2.88
N SER A 106 10.47 3.54 2.23
CA SER A 106 9.02 3.32 2.31
C SER A 106 8.59 1.96 1.75
N CYS A 107 9.21 1.54 0.64
CA CYS A 107 8.97 0.22 0.04
C CYS A 107 9.24 -0.90 1.05
N LEU A 108 10.38 -0.84 1.75
CA LEU A 108 10.71 -1.76 2.84
C LEU A 108 9.73 -1.65 4.01
N LEU A 109 9.51 -0.46 4.53
CA LEU A 109 8.67 -0.24 5.72
C LEU A 109 7.24 -0.73 5.52
N PHE A 110 6.62 -0.44 4.37
CA PHE A 110 5.23 -0.84 4.11
C PHE A 110 5.10 -2.32 3.75
N SER A 111 6.13 -2.92 3.15
CA SER A 111 6.10 -4.34 2.77
C SER A 111 6.52 -5.26 3.93
N CYS A 112 7.38 -4.81 4.83
CA CYS A 112 7.93 -5.62 5.93
C CYS A 112 6.85 -6.32 6.80
N PRO A 113 5.73 -5.67 7.18
CA PRO A 113 4.66 -6.33 7.93
C PRO A 113 4.07 -7.57 7.24
N LEU A 114 4.20 -7.69 5.91
CA LEU A 114 3.72 -8.86 5.17
C LEU A 114 4.49 -10.14 5.51
N ILE A 115 5.67 -10.05 6.12
CA ILE A 115 6.43 -11.20 6.64
C ILE A 115 5.60 -12.00 7.64
N PHE A 116 4.75 -11.33 8.42
CA PHE A 116 3.85 -11.99 9.39
C PHE A 116 2.76 -12.83 8.72
N ILE A 117 2.51 -12.65 7.41
CA ILE A 117 1.62 -13.50 6.63
C ILE A 117 2.41 -14.65 6.01
N SER A 118 3.44 -14.33 5.23
CA SER A 118 4.45 -15.28 4.74
C SER A 118 5.62 -14.54 4.09
N TYR A 119 6.77 -15.19 4.01
CA TYR A 119 7.94 -14.66 3.30
C TYR A 119 7.63 -14.36 1.83
N GLN A 120 6.84 -15.20 1.16
CA GLN A 120 6.44 -14.99 -0.23
C GLN A 120 5.46 -13.81 -0.37
N THR A 121 4.57 -13.58 0.59
CA THR A 121 3.70 -12.39 0.61
C THR A 121 4.54 -11.12 0.70
N PHE A 122 5.58 -11.12 1.54
CA PHE A 122 6.54 -10.02 1.61
C PHE A 122 7.23 -9.77 0.26
N ILE A 123 7.78 -10.81 -0.37
CA ILE A 123 8.44 -10.68 -1.68
C ILE A 123 7.49 -10.08 -2.72
N LEU A 124 6.26 -10.58 -2.80
CA LEU A 124 5.28 -10.14 -3.79
C LEU A 124 4.77 -8.71 -3.54
N GLY A 125 4.58 -8.33 -2.27
CA GLY A 125 4.25 -6.96 -1.88
C GLY A 125 5.39 -5.98 -2.17
N PHE A 126 6.61 -6.34 -1.77
CA PHE A 126 7.81 -5.57 -2.04
C PHE A 126 8.03 -5.38 -3.54
N TYR A 127 7.91 -6.46 -4.33
CA TYR A 127 8.03 -6.41 -5.77
C TYR A 127 7.02 -5.46 -6.41
N GLY A 128 5.75 -5.51 -6.01
CA GLY A 128 4.72 -4.60 -6.53
C GLY A 128 5.02 -3.13 -6.25
N TYR A 129 5.40 -2.81 -5.01
CA TYR A 129 5.78 -1.47 -4.61
C TYR A 129 7.05 -1.00 -5.34
N PHE A 130 8.08 -1.84 -5.36
CA PHE A 130 9.39 -1.51 -5.93
C PHE A 130 9.31 -1.28 -7.44
N LEU A 131 8.54 -2.10 -8.15
CA LEU A 131 8.30 -1.93 -9.58
C LEU A 131 7.65 -0.57 -9.89
N HIS A 132 6.71 -0.12 -9.06
CA HIS A 132 6.11 1.22 -9.20
C HIS A 132 7.19 2.30 -9.12
N ILE A 133 8.04 2.26 -8.09
CA ILE A 133 9.12 3.24 -7.90
C ILE A 133 10.06 3.27 -9.12
N ILE A 134 10.49 2.09 -9.60
CA ILE A 134 11.40 2.00 -10.75
C ILE A 134 10.78 2.61 -12.00
N VAL A 135 9.53 2.26 -12.30
CA VAL A 135 8.83 2.72 -13.51
C VAL A 135 8.69 4.23 -13.48
N ASP A 136 8.28 4.80 -12.35
CA ASP A 136 8.15 6.25 -12.20
C ASP A 136 9.51 6.96 -12.27
N TYR A 137 10.58 6.36 -11.72
CA TYR A 137 11.93 6.90 -11.82
C TYR A 137 12.40 6.95 -13.29
N ILE A 138 12.28 5.85 -14.02
CA ILE A 138 12.65 5.78 -15.45
C ILE A 138 11.86 6.81 -16.25
N TYR A 139 10.53 6.85 -16.06
CA TYR A 139 9.67 7.76 -16.79
C TYR A 139 9.97 9.24 -16.49
N SER A 140 10.43 9.54 -15.27
CA SER A 140 10.86 10.89 -14.88
C SER A 140 12.17 11.34 -15.52
N LYS A 141 13.03 10.40 -15.93
CA LYS A 141 14.33 10.67 -16.57
C LYS A 141 14.25 10.78 -18.08
N THR A 142 13.23 10.18 -18.70
CA THR A 142 13.02 10.19 -20.15
C THR A 142 12.15 11.35 -20.64
N LYS A 143 11.68 12.20 -19.73
CA LYS A 143 10.99 13.46 -20.03
C LYS A 143 11.88 14.64 -19.69
#